data_AF-A0A0B1RYU6-F1
#
_entry.id   AF-A0A0B1RYU6-F1
#
_cell.length_a   1.000
_cell.length_b   1.000
_cell.length_c   1.000
_cell.angle_alpha   90.00
_cell.angle_beta   90.00
_cell.angle_gamma   90.00
#
_symmetry.space_group_name_H-M   'P 1'
#
loop_
_entity.id
_entity.type
_entity.pdbx_description
1 polymer ?
#
loop_
_entity_poly.entity_id
_entity_poly.type
_entity_poly.pdbx_seq_one_letter_code
_entity_poly.pdbx_strand_id
1 'polypeptide(L)'
;YISRYKVPSEPTGTTLADWYGLAVDEWSEITTPLESDAIYRDKSIEPFANMIYYKTLAFGCMHRFCAETKSLAIACAFGAV
;
A
#
# COMPACT_ATOMS: atom_id res chain seq x y z
N TYR A 1 4.87 -0.47 3.26
CA TYR A 1 3.96 -1.63 3.34
C TYR A 1 3.92 -2.35 1.98
N ILE A 2 3.43 -3.60 1.91
CA ILE A 2 3.46 -4.43 0.68
C ILE A 2 2.12 -5.16 0.49
N SER A 3 1.46 -4.97 -0.65
CA SER A 3 0.32 -5.81 -1.10
C SER A 3 0.77 -6.85 -2.12
N ARG A 4 0.07 -7.99 -2.15
CA ARG A 4 0.36 -9.11 -3.06
C ARG A 4 -0.92 -9.62 -3.71
N TYR A 5 -0.91 -9.67 -5.04
CA TYR A 5 -2.05 -10.11 -5.84
C TYR A 5 -1.69 -11.31 -6.69
N LYS A 6 -2.68 -12.16 -7.00
CA LYS A 6 -2.56 -13.16 -8.06
C LYS A 6 -2.97 -12.54 -9.38
N VAL A 7 -2.09 -12.57 -10.36
CA VAL A 7 -2.31 -11.97 -11.68
C VAL A 7 -1.90 -12.97 -12.78
N PRO A 8 -2.69 -13.12 -13.85
CA PRO A 8 -2.46 -14.16 -14.85
C PRO A 8 -1.18 -13.93 -15.69
N SER A 9 -0.78 -12.68 -15.84
CA SER A 9 0.40 -12.22 -16.59
C SER A 9 0.93 -10.91 -16.00
N GLU A 10 2.13 -10.50 -16.41
CA GLU A 10 2.71 -9.21 -16.01
C GLU A 10 1.81 -8.05 -16.46
N PRO A 11 1.29 -7.23 -15.53
CA PRO A 11 0.50 -6.07 -15.88
C PRO A 11 1.41 -4.92 -16.34
N THR A 12 0.96 -4.18 -17.36
CA THR A 12 1.68 -3.03 -17.91
C THR A 12 0.72 -1.87 -18.15
N GLY A 13 1.26 -0.67 -18.37
CA GLY A 13 0.47 0.52 -18.73
C GLY A 13 -0.65 0.81 -17.73
N THR A 14 -1.86 1.02 -18.24
CA THR A 14 -3.05 1.35 -17.43
C THR A 14 -3.44 0.23 -16.47
N THR A 15 -3.33 -1.02 -16.89
CA THR A 15 -3.63 -2.18 -16.03
C THR A 15 -2.75 -2.19 -14.79
N LEU A 16 -1.46 -1.83 -14.93
CA LEU A 16 -0.57 -1.70 -13.78
C LEU A 16 -1.02 -0.58 -12.85
N ALA A 17 -1.45 0.57 -13.39
CA ALA A 17 -1.98 1.67 -12.58
C ALA A 17 -3.22 1.26 -11.78
N ASP A 18 -4.11 0.44 -12.34
CA ASP A 18 -5.28 -0.09 -11.63
C ASP A 18 -4.87 -0.95 -10.42
N TRP A 19 -3.80 -1.75 -10.53
CA TRP A 19 -3.27 -2.51 -9.39
C TRP A 19 -2.67 -1.63 -8.30
N TYR A 20 -2.04 -0.51 -8.67
CA TYR A 20 -1.61 0.49 -7.69
C TYR A 20 -2.80 1.14 -6.99
N GLY A 21 -3.87 1.47 -7.73
CA GLY A 21 -5.11 1.98 -7.16
C GLY A 21 -5.69 1.00 -6.13
N LEU A 22 -5.80 -0.28 -6.50
CA LEU A 22 -6.29 -1.32 -5.59
C LEU A 22 -5.43 -1.45 -4.31
N ALA A 23 -4.11 -1.35 -4.43
CA ALA A 23 -3.22 -1.39 -3.28
C ALA A 23 -3.42 -0.19 -2.35
N VAL A 24 -3.58 1.00 -2.90
CA VAL A 24 -3.85 2.21 -2.11
C VAL A 24 -5.22 2.12 -1.43
N ASP A 25 -6.25 1.63 -2.14
CA ASP A 25 -7.58 1.44 -1.59
C ASP A 25 -7.54 0.45 -0.41
N GLU A 26 -6.91 -0.72 -0.60
CA GLU A 26 -6.71 -1.72 0.46
C GLU A 26 -5.98 -1.14 1.68
N TRP A 27 -4.93 -0.33 1.47
CA TRP A 27 -4.19 0.29 2.57
C TRP A 27 -4.97 1.40 3.26
N SER A 28 -5.93 2.00 2.57
CA SER A 28 -6.79 3.05 3.12
C SER A 28 -7.93 2.50 3.98
N GLU A 29 -8.25 1.20 3.85
CA GLU A 29 -9.30 0.56 4.61
C GLU A 29 -8.91 0.43 6.09
N ILE A 30 -9.73 1.03 6.97
CA ILE A 30 -9.69 0.81 8.40
C ILE A 30 -11.03 0.25 8.87
N THR A 31 -10.99 -0.85 9.60
CA THR A 31 -12.19 -1.49 10.18
C THR A 31 -12.50 -0.98 11.59
N THR A 32 -11.50 -0.39 12.24
CA THR A 32 -11.62 0.19 13.59
C THR A 32 -11.55 1.71 13.49
N PRO A 33 -12.51 2.45 14.08
CA PRO A 33 -12.45 3.91 14.16
C PRO A 33 -11.18 4.37 14.88
N LEU A 34 -10.61 5.49 14.43
CA LEU A 34 -9.50 6.14 15.14
C LEU A 34 -9.99 6.71 16.47
N GLU A 35 -9.16 6.56 17.51
CA GLU A 35 -9.38 7.28 18.76
C GLU A 35 -9.22 8.80 18.54
N SER A 36 -9.86 9.59 19.39
CA SER A 36 -9.86 11.06 19.27
C SER A 36 -8.49 11.71 19.47
N ASP A 37 -7.55 10.99 20.09
CA ASP A 37 -6.17 11.44 20.29
C ASP A 37 -5.28 11.22 19.05
N ALA A 38 -5.78 10.50 18.04
CA ALA A 38 -5.08 10.10 16.82
C ALA A 38 -3.70 9.45 17.08
N ILE A 39 -3.55 8.76 18.22
CA ILE A 39 -2.30 8.06 18.55
C ILE A 39 -2.28 6.70 17.86
N TYR A 40 -1.24 6.44 17.09
CA TYR A 40 -1.00 5.14 16.47
C TYR A 40 -0.61 4.09 17.53
N ARG A 41 -1.53 3.16 17.80
CA ARG A 41 -1.35 2.06 18.78
C ARG A 41 -1.51 0.68 18.18
N ASP A 42 -2.26 0.58 17.08
CA ASP A 42 -2.60 -0.68 16.45
C ASP A 42 -1.77 -0.89 15.17
N LYS A 43 -0.96 -1.94 15.16
CA LYS A 43 -0.14 -2.29 14.00
C LYS A 43 -0.99 -2.72 12.78
N SER A 44 -2.24 -3.12 12.98
CA SER A 44 -3.13 -3.52 11.88
C SER A 44 -3.39 -2.36 10.90
N ILE A 45 -3.42 -1.12 11.39
CA ILE A 45 -3.63 0.10 10.60
C ILE A 45 -2.32 0.75 10.15
N GLU A 46 -1.18 0.07 10.26
CA GLU A 46 0.13 0.56 9.79
C GLU A 46 0.12 1.08 8.34
N PRO A 47 -0.56 0.44 7.37
CA PRO A 47 -0.62 0.94 5.99
C PRO A 47 -1.29 2.32 5.93
N PHE A 48 -2.47 2.43 6.54
CA PHE A 48 -3.25 3.65 6.63
C PHE A 48 -2.45 4.75 7.34
N ALA A 49 -1.88 4.44 8.51
CA ALA A 49 -1.12 5.39 9.31
C ALA A 49 0.07 5.97 8.53
N ASN A 50 0.82 5.15 7.78
CA ASN A 50 1.92 5.63 6.95
C ASN A 50 1.47 6.58 5.84
N MET A 51 0.30 6.34 5.24
CA MET A 51 -0.25 7.18 4.17
C MET A 51 -0.68 8.57 4.65
N ILE A 52 -1.29 8.65 5.84
CA ILE A 52 -1.83 9.91 6.38
C ILE A 52 -0.89 10.64 7.33
N TYR A 53 0.29 10.10 7.61
CA TYR A 53 1.21 10.68 8.57
C TYR A 53 1.70 12.05 8.10
N TYR A 54 1.34 13.10 8.83
CA TYR A 54 1.55 14.51 8.43
C TYR A 54 3.03 14.91 8.24
N LYS A 55 3.96 14.12 8.77
CA LYS A 55 5.42 14.34 8.62
C LYS A 55 6.03 13.63 7.43
N THR A 56 5.25 12.81 6.72
CA THR A 56 5.69 12.19 5.47
C THR A 56 5.79 13.26 4.38
N LEU A 57 7.01 13.53 3.90
CA LEU A 57 7.27 14.54 2.85
C LEU A 57 7.57 13.92 1.50
N ALA A 58 7.98 12.65 1.48
CA ALA A 58 8.29 11.92 0.27
C ALA A 58 7.80 10.48 0.39
N PHE A 59 7.42 9.90 -0.74
CA PHE A 59 7.17 8.48 -0.84
C PHE A 59 7.68 7.95 -2.18
N GLY A 60 7.98 6.66 -2.21
CA GLY A 60 8.39 5.96 -3.41
C GLY A 60 7.81 4.56 -3.42
N CYS A 61 7.36 4.14 -4.59
CA CYS A 61 6.74 2.83 -4.76
C CYS A 61 7.44 2.01 -5.84
N MET A 62 7.42 0.70 -5.68
CA MET A 62 7.94 -0.26 -6.64
C MET A 62 7.01 -1.47 -6.70
N HIS A 63 6.90 -2.06 -7.89
CA HIS A 63 6.21 -3.32 -8.07
C HIS A 63 7.18 -4.36 -8.64
N ARG A 64 6.84 -5.63 -8.43
CA ARG A 64 7.54 -6.76 -9.04
C ARG A 64 6.53 -7.84 -9.38
N PHE A 65 6.51 -8.24 -10.65
CA PHE A 65 5.83 -9.44 -11.07
C PHE A 65 6.76 -10.66 -10.91
N CYS A 66 6.23 -11.73 -10.32
CA CYS A 66 6.90 -13.02 -10.17
C CYS A 66 6.20 -14.04 -11.07
N ALA A 67 6.84 -14.37 -12.20
CA ALA A 67 6.28 -15.23 -13.22
C ALA A 67 5.96 -16.65 -12.70
N GLU A 68 6.84 -17.22 -11.88
CA GLU A 68 6.69 -18.57 -11.32
C GLU A 68 5.42 -18.72 -10.48
N THR A 69 5.13 -17.72 -9.65
CA THR A 69 3.98 -17.74 -8.73
C THR A 69 2.75 -17.03 -9.29
N LYS A 70 2.84 -16.48 -10.51
CA LYS A 70 1.84 -15.62 -11.15
C LYS A 70 1.31 -14.57 -10.16
N SER A 71 2.24 -13.84 -9.54
CA SER A 71 1.91 -12.89 -8.49
C SER A 71 2.55 -11.53 -8.72
N LEU A 72 1.81 -10.47 -8.43
CA LEU A 72 2.29 -9.10 -8.39
C LEU A 72 2.48 -8.68 -6.94
N ALA A 73 3.66 -8.18 -6.59
CA ALA A 73 3.88 -7.50 -5.33
C ALA A 73 4.01 -5.99 -5.58
N ILE A 74 3.32 -5.17 -4.81
CA ILE A 74 3.42 -3.71 -4.83
C ILE A 74 3.83 -3.24 -3.45
N ALA A 75 4.89 -2.43 -3.38
CA ALA A 75 5.43 -1.90 -2.15
C ALA A 75 5.58 -0.38 -2.24
N CYS A 76 5.24 0.32 -1.16
CA CYS A 76 5.55 1.74 -1.00
C CYS A 76 6.31 1.98 0.32
N ALA A 77 7.29 2.87 0.25
CA ALA A 77 8.05 3.37 1.37
C ALA A 77 7.78 4.87 1.54
N PHE A 78 7.67 5.31 2.79
CA PHE A 78 7.31 6.67 3.16
C PHE A 78 8.47 7.27 3.98
N GLY A 79 8.99 8.40 3.52
CA GLY A 79 10.06 9.15 4.18
C GLY A 79 9.47 10.30 4.99
N ALA A 80 9.67 10.26 6.30
CA ALA A 80 9.20 11.27 7.24
C ALA A 80 10.35 11.99 7.94
N VAL A 81 10.09 13.24 8.37
CA VAL A 81 11.04 14.11 9.10
C VAL A 81 10.55 14.49 10.50
#